data_AF-A0A1V6B1A2-F1
#
_entry.id   AF-A0A1V6B1A2-F1
#
_cell.length_a   1.000
_cell.length_b   1.000
_cell.length_c   1.000
_cell.angle_alpha   90.00
_cell.angle_beta   90.00
_cell.angle_gamma   90.00
#
_symmetry.space_group_name_H-M   'P 1'
#
loop_
_entity.id
_entity.type
_entity.pdbx_description
1 polymer ?
#
loop_
_entity_poly.entity_id
_entity_poly.type
_entity_poly.pdbx_seq_one_letter_code
_entity_poly.pdbx_strand_id
1 'polypeptide(L)'
;MSKKTNVLDESDSLITEIESSLEKNLVKRREEIERELQARIRQEKEESERRLSAVESEIAREKETLQEYRGAISAFEVESANLKSEIKSLLKRSLGEQKDIEQLTTLSQNELRLLSKMTARLAELREQAEMKVSEIRVRLKDKYGLVIEPLKAGEAGDVVVNLQQELSKLKKIQELLETDTPPVETIPPAVSGNTVPETQPEAESFSRLETSFIPPEMSVPESISPEPATDQFRMPAISQFIEEFVRKESEPAADEPLSELPLPKLAAGEPPAPAQSAEEVNFEAVYEMLEKTRLSEPTDYNGEISFFRNAGTTILDGESVIRAMSHLVDDGRRIYQKLAGMESPKDQFFLKQDLINHQEILRKIILRGVKLCEKEDSRLPRYTDEVVSVRVLKEVLDKLNLDNWSNEEEFSAFESLTLKMKDAFYKRITPPAPYLKSIVKELGL
;
A
#
# COMPACT_ATOMS: atom_id res chain seq x y z
N MET A 1 37.67 107.63 60.39
CA MET A 1 38.06 106.23 60.61
C MET A 1 36.80 105.38 60.76
N SER A 2 36.71 104.31 59.97
CA SER A 2 35.98 103.05 60.24
C SER A 2 34.43 102.97 60.20
N LYS A 3 33.99 101.85 59.60
CA LYS A 3 32.71 101.13 59.77
C LYS A 3 31.43 101.73 59.17
N LYS A 4 31.29 101.61 57.85
CA LYS A 4 29.95 101.48 57.21
C LYS A 4 29.89 100.68 55.89
N THR A 5 30.97 100.02 55.47
CA THR A 5 31.08 99.31 54.17
C THR A 5 30.95 97.80 54.24
N ASN A 6 31.19 97.14 55.39
CA ASN A 6 31.32 95.68 55.45
C ASN A 6 30.07 94.87 55.05
N VAL A 7 28.87 95.23 55.51
CA VAL A 7 27.72 94.30 55.47
C VAL A 7 27.19 94.02 54.05
N LEU A 8 27.29 95.00 53.14
CA LEU A 8 26.87 94.82 51.75
C LEU A 8 27.92 94.03 50.95
N ASP A 9 29.21 94.38 51.06
CA ASP A 9 30.30 93.61 50.44
C ASP A 9 30.34 92.15 50.94
N GLU A 10 30.06 91.90 52.24
CA GLU A 10 29.94 90.55 52.81
C GLU A 10 28.71 89.80 52.26
N SER A 11 27.61 90.50 51.97
CA SER A 11 26.39 89.90 51.38
C SER A 11 26.60 89.55 49.90
N ASP A 12 27.19 90.44 49.12
CA ASP A 12 27.49 90.20 47.70
C ASP A 12 28.58 89.14 47.51
N SER A 13 29.54 89.05 48.45
CA SER A 13 30.52 87.95 48.50
C SER A 13 29.85 86.59 48.80
N LEU A 14 28.88 86.55 49.72
CA LEU A 14 28.09 85.34 49.99
C LEU A 14 27.22 84.93 48.81
N ILE A 15 26.59 85.89 48.12
CA ILE A 15 25.76 85.61 46.92
C ILE A 15 26.65 85.06 45.80
N THR A 16 27.78 85.68 45.50
CA THR A 16 28.70 85.20 44.46
C THR A 16 29.34 83.84 44.79
N GLU A 17 29.58 83.54 46.07
CA GLU A 17 30.01 82.20 46.51
C GLU A 17 28.89 81.15 46.35
N ILE A 18 27.64 81.50 46.68
CA ILE A 18 26.46 80.65 46.46
C ILE A 18 26.24 80.41 44.96
N GLU A 19 26.30 81.44 44.12
CA GLU A 19 26.19 81.32 42.66
C GLU A 19 27.29 80.44 42.09
N SER A 20 28.55 80.63 42.49
CA SER A 20 29.66 79.78 42.07
C SER A 20 29.50 78.32 42.52
N SER A 21 28.98 78.09 43.73
CA SER A 21 28.69 76.75 44.25
C SER A 21 27.55 76.07 43.47
N LEU A 22 26.51 76.82 43.16
CA LEU A 22 25.32 76.34 42.44
C LEU A 22 25.64 76.06 40.97
N GLU A 23 26.42 76.92 40.31
CA GLU A 23 26.94 76.69 38.95
C GLU A 23 27.85 75.45 38.90
N LYS A 24 28.79 75.30 39.85
CA LYS A 24 29.60 74.08 39.98
C LYS A 24 28.74 72.82 40.20
N ASN A 25 27.63 72.92 40.93
CA ASN A 25 26.72 71.80 41.13
C ASN A 25 25.94 71.44 39.85
N LEU A 26 25.41 72.44 39.15
CA LEU A 26 24.69 72.25 37.88
C LEU A 26 25.61 71.70 36.78
N VAL A 27 26.85 72.17 36.67
CA VAL A 27 27.84 71.64 35.73
C VAL A 27 28.15 70.17 36.04
N LYS A 28 28.45 69.84 37.30
CA LYS A 28 28.65 68.44 37.72
C LYS A 28 27.44 67.56 37.40
N ARG A 29 26.23 68.03 37.68
CA ARG A 29 24.99 67.29 37.41
C ARG A 29 24.75 67.12 35.91
N ARG A 30 25.11 68.10 35.08
CA ARG A 30 25.09 67.98 33.61
C ARG A 30 26.08 66.93 33.13
N GLU A 31 27.33 66.97 33.60
CA GLU A 31 28.37 65.99 33.27
C GLU A 31 28.01 64.57 33.70
N GLU A 32 27.32 64.43 34.84
CA GLU A 32 26.86 63.14 35.36
C GLU A 32 25.72 62.55 34.52
N ILE A 33 24.73 63.38 34.14
CA ILE A 33 23.67 63.00 33.18
C ILE A 33 24.26 62.65 31.80
N GLU A 34 25.22 63.44 31.32
CA GLU A 34 25.89 63.24 30.03
C GLU A 34 26.68 61.92 30.02
N ARG A 35 27.36 61.61 31.13
CA ARG A 35 28.07 60.33 31.34
C ARG A 35 27.12 59.14 31.44
N GLU A 36 25.99 59.28 32.13
CA GLU A 36 24.98 58.23 32.22
C GLU A 36 24.34 57.94 30.85
N LEU A 37 24.03 58.98 30.07
CA LEU A 37 23.50 58.83 28.71
C LEU A 37 24.51 58.10 27.80
N GLN A 38 25.78 58.47 27.84
CA GLN A 38 26.84 57.78 27.08
C GLN A 38 26.99 56.32 27.51
N ALA A 39 26.89 56.02 28.81
CA ALA A 39 26.94 54.65 29.32
C ALA A 39 25.74 53.81 28.85
N ARG A 40 24.52 54.37 28.88
CA ARG A 40 23.30 53.71 28.38
C ARG A 40 23.38 53.44 26.87
N ILE A 41 23.76 54.43 26.06
CA ILE A 41 23.95 54.27 24.61
C ILE A 41 24.97 53.16 24.31
N ARG A 42 26.07 53.12 25.06
CA ARG A 42 27.08 52.07 24.91
C ARG A 42 26.53 50.69 25.28
N GLN A 43 25.82 50.57 26.40
CA GLN A 43 25.22 49.31 26.84
C GLN A 43 24.18 48.79 25.83
N GLU A 44 23.29 49.67 25.35
CA GLU A 44 22.27 49.32 24.35
C GLU A 44 22.88 48.92 23.01
N LYS A 45 23.98 49.58 22.60
CA LYS A 45 24.75 49.16 21.42
C LYS A 45 25.41 47.79 21.61
N GLU A 46 26.11 47.57 22.73
CA GLU A 46 26.74 46.28 23.04
C GLU A 46 25.71 45.13 23.15
N GLU A 47 24.51 45.41 23.68
CA GLU A 47 23.41 44.43 23.71
C GLU A 47 22.84 44.17 22.31
N SER A 48 22.65 45.21 21.50
CA SER A 48 22.19 45.08 20.10
C SER A 48 23.17 44.28 19.24
N GLU A 49 24.48 44.50 19.43
CA GLU A 49 25.56 43.79 18.74
C GLU A 49 25.65 42.31 19.19
N ARG A 50 25.38 42.02 20.46
CA ARG A 50 25.21 40.62 20.96
C ARG A 50 23.96 39.94 20.38
N ARG A 51 22.83 40.64 20.27
CA ARG A 51 21.62 40.11 19.63
C ARG A 51 21.83 39.86 18.13
N LEU A 52 22.51 40.77 17.43
CA LEU A 52 22.84 40.63 16.01
C LEU A 52 23.74 39.40 15.77
N SER A 53 24.83 39.29 16.52
CA SER A 53 25.77 38.15 16.40
C SER A 53 25.15 36.81 16.80
N ALA A 54 24.20 36.79 17.74
CA ALA A 54 23.40 35.59 18.03
C ALA A 54 22.57 35.17 16.81
N VAL A 55 21.80 36.08 16.22
CA VAL A 55 20.99 35.83 15.00
C VAL A 55 21.85 35.43 13.80
N GLU A 56 23.01 36.06 13.60
CA GLU A 56 23.96 35.67 12.55
C GLU A 56 24.49 34.25 12.77
N SER A 57 24.72 33.83 14.02
CA SER A 57 25.14 32.47 14.35
C SER A 57 24.04 31.43 14.14
N GLU A 58 22.77 31.80 14.35
CA GLU A 58 21.61 30.94 14.06
C GLU A 58 21.41 30.79 12.55
N ILE A 59 21.45 31.88 11.80
CA ILE A 59 21.41 31.86 10.32
C ILE A 59 22.56 31.02 9.73
N ALA A 60 23.74 31.03 10.35
CA ALA A 60 24.86 30.18 9.93
C ALA A 60 24.55 28.69 10.12
N ARG A 61 24.00 28.30 11.29
CA ARG A 61 23.58 26.91 11.58
C ARG A 61 22.44 26.45 10.67
N GLU A 62 21.44 27.29 10.43
CA GLU A 62 20.33 26.95 9.53
C GLU A 62 20.80 26.77 8.07
N LYS A 63 21.81 27.51 7.62
CA LYS A 63 22.43 27.29 6.30
C LYS A 63 23.20 25.97 6.24
N GLU A 64 23.86 25.58 7.34
CA GLU A 64 24.56 24.29 7.45
C GLU A 64 23.55 23.13 7.37
N THR A 65 22.47 23.16 8.16
CA THR A 65 21.43 22.11 8.11
C THR A 65 20.69 22.05 6.77
N LEU A 66 20.44 23.19 6.12
CA LEU A 66 19.91 23.22 4.74
C LEU A 66 20.88 22.65 3.71
N GLN A 67 22.19 22.79 3.92
CA GLN A 67 23.22 22.19 3.07
C GLN A 67 23.30 20.67 3.29
N GLU A 68 23.22 20.20 4.53
CA GLU A 68 23.11 18.77 4.87
C GLU A 68 21.85 18.15 4.24
N TYR A 69 20.69 18.81 4.34
CA TYR A 69 19.44 18.37 3.74
C TYR A 69 19.53 18.24 2.20
N ARG A 70 20.16 19.21 1.52
CA ARG A 70 20.44 19.10 0.07
C ARG A 70 21.41 17.96 -0.26
N GLY A 71 22.39 17.71 0.61
CA GLY A 71 23.27 16.54 0.54
C GLY A 71 22.49 15.23 0.62
N ALA A 72 21.58 15.11 1.58
CA ALA A 72 20.73 13.93 1.77
C ALA A 72 19.80 13.68 0.55
N ILE A 73 19.16 14.72 0.02
CA ILE A 73 18.33 14.60 -1.20
C ILE A 73 19.16 14.13 -2.39
N SER A 74 20.30 14.78 -2.67
CA SER A 74 21.12 14.40 -3.83
C SER A 74 21.71 12.98 -3.72
N ALA A 75 22.03 12.52 -2.51
CA ALA A 75 22.41 11.13 -2.26
C ALA A 75 21.26 10.15 -2.55
N PHE A 76 20.05 10.47 -2.06
CA PHE A 76 18.84 9.68 -2.32
C PHE A 76 18.47 9.62 -3.81
N GLU A 77 18.59 10.74 -4.55
CA GLU A 77 18.34 10.78 -6.00
C GLU A 77 19.30 9.88 -6.77
N VAL A 78 20.59 9.87 -6.40
CA VAL A 78 21.61 8.99 -7.01
C VAL A 78 21.34 7.52 -6.68
N GLU A 79 21.01 7.18 -5.43
CA GLU A 79 20.70 5.81 -5.03
C GLU A 79 19.41 5.30 -5.69
N SER A 80 18.37 6.13 -5.76
CA SER A 80 17.12 5.86 -6.48
C SER A 80 17.36 5.62 -7.97
N ALA A 81 18.21 6.42 -8.63
CA ALA A 81 18.59 6.22 -10.02
C ALA A 81 19.35 4.89 -10.24
N ASN A 82 20.26 4.53 -9.32
CA ASN A 82 20.99 3.26 -9.37
C ASN A 82 20.05 2.06 -9.20
N LEU A 83 19.17 2.07 -8.20
CA LEU A 83 18.17 1.01 -7.97
C LEU A 83 17.23 0.85 -9.18
N LYS A 84 16.75 1.96 -9.76
CA LYS A 84 15.94 1.92 -11.00
C LYS A 84 16.70 1.28 -12.17
N SER A 85 18.00 1.53 -12.30
CA SER A 85 18.85 0.91 -13.32
C SER A 85 19.01 -0.60 -13.07
N GLU A 86 19.25 -1.01 -11.83
CA GLU A 86 19.39 -2.41 -11.44
C GLU A 86 18.08 -3.19 -11.67
N ILE A 87 16.93 -2.65 -11.24
CA ILE A 87 15.60 -3.22 -11.50
C ILE A 87 15.35 -3.41 -13.01
N LYS A 88 15.66 -2.39 -13.84
CA LYS A 88 15.55 -2.50 -15.30
C LYS A 88 16.45 -3.59 -15.87
N SER A 89 17.64 -3.81 -15.28
CA SER A 89 18.56 -4.88 -15.70
C SER A 89 18.07 -6.29 -15.31
N LEU A 90 17.50 -6.44 -14.11
CA LEU A 90 16.94 -7.71 -13.61
C LEU A 90 15.70 -8.11 -14.40
N LEU A 91 14.79 -7.16 -14.63
CA LEU A 91 13.57 -7.39 -15.43
C LEU A 91 13.92 -7.78 -16.88
N LYS A 92 14.93 -7.14 -17.48
CA LYS A 92 15.43 -7.53 -18.81
C LYS A 92 16.05 -8.93 -18.83
N ARG A 93 16.71 -9.36 -17.76
CA ARG A 93 17.26 -10.72 -17.64
C ARG A 93 16.14 -11.76 -17.51
N SER A 94 15.19 -11.53 -16.60
CA SER A 94 14.03 -12.40 -16.38
C SER A 94 13.18 -12.57 -17.65
N LEU A 95 12.97 -11.49 -18.43
CA LEU A 95 12.28 -11.57 -19.72
C LEU A 95 13.04 -12.38 -20.78
N GLY A 96 14.38 -12.41 -20.71
CA GLY A 96 15.22 -13.30 -21.52
C GLY A 96 15.02 -14.77 -21.10
N GLU A 97 15.16 -15.06 -19.81
CA GLU A 97 14.97 -16.40 -19.23
C GLU A 97 13.56 -16.96 -19.53
N GLN A 98 12.52 -16.14 -19.41
CA GLN A 98 11.15 -16.50 -19.79
C GLN A 98 11.03 -16.90 -21.26
N LYS A 99 11.67 -16.15 -22.17
CA LYS A 99 11.67 -16.44 -23.61
C LYS A 99 12.43 -17.73 -23.94
N ASP A 100 13.48 -18.03 -23.20
CA ASP A 100 14.22 -19.29 -23.36
C ASP A 100 13.40 -20.48 -22.85
N ILE A 101 12.66 -20.32 -21.74
CA ILE A 101 11.68 -21.30 -21.25
C ILE A 101 10.57 -21.54 -22.30
N GLU A 102 10.00 -20.48 -22.90
CA GLU A 102 8.98 -20.62 -23.95
C GLU A 102 9.49 -21.43 -25.16
N GLN A 103 10.74 -21.18 -25.58
CA GLN A 103 11.39 -21.94 -26.66
C GLN A 103 11.59 -23.41 -26.30
N LEU A 104 12.11 -23.69 -25.10
CA LEU A 104 12.33 -25.06 -24.60
C LEU A 104 11.01 -25.83 -24.46
N THR A 105 9.95 -25.20 -23.94
CA THR A 105 8.61 -25.78 -23.84
C THR A 105 8.03 -26.07 -25.22
N THR A 106 8.24 -25.19 -26.20
CA THR A 106 7.81 -25.41 -27.59
C THR A 106 8.53 -26.60 -28.23
N LEU A 107 9.84 -26.75 -28.00
CA LEU A 107 10.62 -27.91 -28.46
C LEU A 107 10.11 -29.21 -27.81
N SER A 108 9.96 -29.22 -26.49
CA SER A 108 9.44 -30.37 -25.74
C SER A 108 8.04 -30.79 -26.20
N GLN A 109 7.13 -29.84 -26.46
CA GLN A 109 5.79 -30.13 -26.98
C GLN A 109 5.84 -30.80 -28.36
N ASN A 110 6.81 -30.44 -29.21
CA ASN A 110 6.99 -31.05 -30.52
C ASN A 110 7.58 -32.46 -30.44
N GLU A 111 8.50 -32.72 -29.51
CA GLU A 111 8.99 -34.07 -29.22
C GLU A 111 7.88 -34.98 -28.68
N LEU A 112 7.03 -34.49 -27.77
CA LEU A 112 5.86 -35.22 -27.26
C LEU A 112 4.84 -35.54 -28.38
N ARG A 113 4.63 -34.61 -29.33
CA ARG A 113 3.81 -34.87 -30.53
C ARG A 113 4.42 -35.96 -31.41
N LEU A 114 5.74 -36.01 -31.57
CA LEU A 114 6.42 -37.05 -32.32
C LEU A 114 6.30 -38.41 -31.61
N LEU A 115 6.52 -38.45 -30.30
CA LEU A 115 6.38 -39.66 -29.48
C LEU A 115 4.96 -40.22 -29.59
N SER A 116 3.92 -39.38 -29.45
CA SER A 116 2.52 -39.78 -29.61
C SER A 116 2.25 -40.43 -30.99
N LYS A 117 2.79 -39.87 -32.08
CA LYS A 117 2.71 -40.49 -33.42
C LYS A 117 3.40 -41.85 -33.49
N MET A 118 4.54 -42.02 -32.82
CA MET A 118 5.24 -43.31 -32.76
C MET A 118 4.48 -44.35 -31.94
N THR A 119 3.88 -43.95 -30.81
CA THR A 119 3.00 -44.81 -29.99
C THR A 119 1.78 -45.27 -30.77
N ALA A 120 1.12 -44.37 -31.51
CA ALA A 120 -0.02 -44.71 -32.38
C ALA A 120 0.37 -45.73 -33.47
N ARG A 121 1.52 -45.53 -34.14
CA ARG A 121 2.04 -46.48 -35.13
C ARG A 121 2.40 -47.85 -34.53
N LEU A 122 2.88 -47.87 -33.29
CA LEU A 122 3.17 -49.12 -32.57
C LEU A 122 1.87 -49.88 -32.24
N ALA A 123 0.81 -49.17 -31.84
CA ALA A 123 -0.52 -49.76 -31.63
C ALA A 123 -1.10 -50.35 -32.93
N GLU A 124 -1.02 -49.61 -34.05
CA GLU A 124 -1.45 -50.11 -35.36
C GLU A 124 -0.69 -51.39 -35.77
N LEU A 125 0.62 -51.44 -35.56
CA LEU A 125 1.42 -52.64 -35.84
C LEU A 125 1.05 -53.83 -34.93
N ARG A 126 0.68 -53.59 -33.67
CA ARG A 126 0.14 -54.63 -32.76
C ARG A 126 -1.19 -55.16 -33.26
N GLU A 127 -2.13 -54.29 -33.63
CA GLU A 127 -3.43 -54.66 -34.19
C GLU A 127 -3.28 -55.47 -35.50
N GLN A 128 -2.42 -55.02 -36.42
CA GLN A 128 -2.09 -55.76 -37.65
C GLN A 128 -1.48 -57.13 -37.38
N ALA A 129 -0.68 -57.28 -36.32
CA ALA A 129 -0.13 -58.57 -35.91
C ALA A 129 -1.21 -59.47 -35.29
N GLU A 130 -2.07 -58.94 -34.42
CA GLU A 130 -3.19 -59.66 -33.81
C GLU A 130 -4.21 -60.14 -34.85
N MET A 131 -4.53 -59.31 -35.85
CA MET A 131 -5.36 -59.71 -36.99
C MET A 131 -4.73 -60.88 -37.77
N LYS A 132 -3.43 -60.80 -38.11
CA LYS A 132 -2.72 -61.88 -38.82
C LYS A 132 -2.65 -63.17 -37.99
N VAL A 133 -2.40 -63.07 -36.69
CA VAL A 133 -2.42 -64.22 -35.77
C VAL A 133 -3.81 -64.84 -35.69
N SER A 134 -4.87 -64.02 -35.68
CA SER A 134 -6.26 -64.46 -35.68
C SER A 134 -6.65 -65.15 -37.00
N GLU A 135 -6.27 -64.59 -38.15
CA GLU A 135 -6.43 -65.23 -39.46
C GLU A 135 -5.73 -66.59 -39.53
N ILE A 136 -4.48 -66.67 -39.03
CA ILE A 136 -3.72 -67.92 -38.97
C ILE A 136 -4.45 -68.94 -38.08
N ARG A 137 -4.94 -68.52 -36.90
CA ARG A 137 -5.70 -69.39 -35.99
C ARG A 137 -6.97 -69.93 -36.64
N VAL A 138 -7.75 -69.09 -37.33
CA VAL A 138 -8.94 -69.52 -38.08
C VAL A 138 -8.56 -70.53 -39.17
N ARG A 139 -7.55 -70.23 -39.99
CA ARG A 139 -7.09 -71.14 -41.06
C ARG A 139 -6.58 -72.49 -40.54
N LEU A 140 -5.94 -72.55 -39.37
CA LEU A 140 -5.51 -73.81 -38.74
C LEU A 140 -6.69 -74.59 -38.14
N LYS A 141 -7.66 -73.90 -37.53
CA LYS A 141 -8.89 -74.51 -37.03
C LYS A 141 -9.69 -75.15 -38.18
N ASP A 142 -9.86 -74.43 -39.29
CA ASP A 142 -10.66 -74.87 -40.43
C ASP A 142 -10.01 -76.03 -41.22
N LYS A 143 -8.67 -76.04 -41.34
CA LYS A 143 -7.96 -77.07 -42.11
C LYS A 143 -7.58 -78.32 -41.31
N TYR A 144 -7.39 -78.19 -40.00
CA TYR A 144 -6.79 -79.26 -39.18
C TYR A 144 -7.55 -79.54 -37.86
N GLY A 145 -8.64 -78.83 -37.57
CA GLY A 145 -9.39 -78.98 -36.31
C GLY A 145 -8.65 -78.51 -35.05
N LEU A 146 -7.46 -77.92 -35.20
CA LEU A 146 -6.59 -77.51 -34.11
C LEU A 146 -7.04 -76.17 -33.53
N VAL A 147 -7.65 -76.22 -32.33
CA VAL A 147 -7.90 -75.02 -31.52
C VAL A 147 -6.62 -74.66 -30.78
N ILE A 148 -5.87 -73.70 -31.33
CA ILE A 148 -4.70 -73.13 -30.66
C ILE A 148 -5.19 -72.05 -29.69
N GLU A 149 -5.08 -72.31 -28.38
CA GLU A 149 -5.26 -71.28 -27.35
C GLU A 149 -4.28 -70.13 -27.57
N PRO A 150 -4.65 -68.88 -27.23
CA PRO A 150 -3.73 -67.76 -27.32
C PRO A 150 -2.50 -68.03 -26.44
N LEU A 151 -1.30 -67.92 -27.02
CA LEU A 151 -0.13 -67.58 -26.22
C LEU A 151 -0.50 -66.30 -25.46
N LYS A 152 -0.57 -66.39 -24.13
CA LYS A 152 -0.47 -65.19 -23.29
C LYS A 152 0.83 -64.49 -23.71
N ALA A 153 0.77 -63.18 -23.91
CA ALA A 153 1.92 -62.39 -24.34
C ALA A 153 3.03 -62.49 -23.28
N GLY A 154 3.95 -63.43 -23.47
CA GLY A 154 5.08 -63.67 -22.60
C GLY A 154 6.25 -62.81 -23.03
N GLU A 155 6.63 -61.88 -22.15
CA GLU A 155 8.03 -61.46 -21.95
C GLU A 155 8.80 -61.01 -23.21
N ALA A 156 8.14 -60.26 -24.10
CA ALA A 156 8.86 -59.29 -24.92
C ALA A 156 9.20 -58.10 -24.01
N GLY A 157 10.45 -58.04 -23.53
CA GLY A 157 10.91 -57.17 -22.44
C GLY A 157 10.26 -55.78 -22.41
N ASP A 158 9.38 -55.58 -21.44
CA ASP A 158 8.63 -54.34 -21.27
C ASP A 158 9.58 -53.22 -20.88
N VAL A 159 10.01 -52.44 -21.87
CA VAL A 159 10.29 -51.01 -21.66
C VAL A 159 8.94 -50.30 -21.54
N VAL A 160 8.17 -50.66 -20.50
CA VAL A 160 7.12 -49.82 -19.94
C VAL A 160 7.84 -48.71 -19.18
N VAL A 161 8.41 -47.80 -19.97
CA VAL A 161 8.34 -46.38 -19.60
C VAL A 161 6.84 -46.13 -19.47
N ASN A 162 6.38 -46.00 -18.22
CA ASN A 162 4.98 -45.78 -17.91
C ASN A 162 4.63 -44.36 -18.39
N LEU A 163 4.33 -44.25 -19.68
CA LEU A 163 4.06 -42.99 -20.37
C LEU A 163 2.94 -42.20 -19.71
N GLN A 164 2.02 -42.89 -19.03
CA GLN A 164 0.95 -42.29 -18.25
C GLN A 164 1.47 -41.64 -16.96
N GLN A 165 2.46 -42.27 -16.30
CA GLN A 165 3.18 -41.71 -15.15
C GLN A 165 4.14 -40.57 -15.56
N GLU A 166 4.77 -40.66 -16.73
CA GLU A 166 5.63 -39.59 -17.27
C GLU A 166 4.77 -38.39 -17.71
N LEU A 167 3.65 -38.61 -18.40
CA LEU A 167 2.66 -37.58 -18.70
C LEU A 167 2.03 -36.99 -17.44
N SER A 168 1.84 -37.76 -16.36
CA SER A 168 1.37 -37.19 -15.09
C SER A 168 2.42 -36.34 -14.40
N LYS A 169 3.72 -36.70 -14.47
CA LYS A 169 4.82 -35.84 -14.02
C LYS A 169 4.89 -34.55 -14.85
N LEU A 170 4.75 -34.64 -16.18
CA LEU A 170 4.80 -33.50 -17.09
C LEU A 170 3.58 -32.58 -16.92
N LYS A 171 2.38 -33.13 -16.75
CA LYS A 171 1.20 -32.35 -16.36
C LYS A 171 1.37 -31.70 -14.99
N LYS A 172 2.02 -32.37 -14.04
CA LYS A 172 2.29 -31.80 -12.71
C LYS A 172 3.37 -30.71 -12.74
N ILE A 173 4.34 -30.80 -13.65
CA ILE A 173 5.32 -29.73 -13.91
C ILE A 173 4.64 -28.55 -14.62
N GLN A 174 3.73 -28.82 -15.56
CA GLN A 174 2.88 -27.78 -16.15
C GLN A 174 1.99 -27.10 -15.10
N GLU A 175 1.34 -27.88 -14.23
CA GLU A 175 0.51 -27.39 -13.12
C GLU A 175 1.34 -26.57 -12.12
N LEU A 176 2.57 -26.97 -11.79
CA LEU A 176 3.50 -26.19 -10.96
C LEU A 176 3.94 -24.89 -11.66
N LEU A 177 4.24 -24.92 -12.96
CA LEU A 177 4.51 -23.71 -13.75
C LEU A 177 3.28 -22.79 -13.87
N GLU A 178 2.07 -23.33 -13.73
CA GLU A 178 0.80 -22.59 -13.66
C GLU A 178 0.45 -22.14 -12.22
N THR A 179 1.11 -22.65 -11.16
CA THR A 179 0.73 -22.41 -9.75
C THR A 179 1.82 -21.90 -8.81
N ASP A 180 3.10 -21.82 -9.22
CA ASP A 180 4.18 -21.24 -8.40
C ASP A 180 4.09 -19.71 -8.29
N THR A 181 3.15 -19.29 -7.46
CA THR A 181 3.41 -18.23 -6.48
C THR A 181 4.25 -18.83 -5.34
N PRO A 182 5.33 -18.17 -4.89
CA PRO A 182 6.37 -18.84 -4.12
C PRO A 182 5.91 -19.27 -2.71
N PRO A 183 6.24 -20.49 -2.26
CA PRO A 183 6.07 -20.88 -0.87
C PRO A 183 7.05 -20.12 0.04
N VAL A 184 6.53 -19.46 1.07
CA VAL A 184 7.35 -18.85 2.13
C VAL A 184 8.04 -19.95 2.94
N GLU A 185 9.37 -19.95 2.98
CA GLU A 185 10.14 -20.80 3.88
C GLU A 185 9.75 -20.54 5.34
N THR A 186 9.22 -21.57 6.01
CA THR A 186 9.01 -21.55 7.46
C THR A 186 9.96 -22.53 8.14
N ILE A 187 10.87 -21.96 8.94
CA ILE A 187 11.87 -22.68 9.72
C ILE A 187 11.15 -23.50 10.83
N PRO A 188 11.38 -24.82 10.95
CA PRO A 188 10.78 -25.62 12.01
C PRO A 188 11.62 -25.61 13.30
N PRO A 189 11.01 -25.40 14.49
CA PRO A 189 11.60 -25.82 15.75
C PRO A 189 11.28 -27.30 16.06
N ALA A 190 12.09 -27.89 16.94
CA ALA A 190 12.22 -29.34 17.09
C ALA A 190 11.06 -30.06 17.81
N VAL A 191 10.97 -31.36 17.51
CA VAL A 191 10.09 -32.35 18.16
C VAL A 191 10.46 -32.55 19.64
N SER A 192 9.45 -32.65 20.50
CA SER A 192 9.50 -33.49 21.71
C SER A 192 8.13 -34.14 21.89
N GLY A 193 8.09 -35.44 22.18
CA GLY A 193 6.84 -36.22 22.16
C GLY A 193 6.53 -36.92 23.48
N ASN A 194 5.30 -37.44 23.59
CA ASN A 194 5.02 -38.72 24.28
C ASN A 194 3.58 -39.25 24.03
N THR A 195 3.52 -40.49 23.53
CA THR A 195 2.58 -41.59 23.89
C THR A 195 1.08 -41.36 24.22
N VAL A 196 0.18 -41.72 23.28
CA VAL A 196 -0.75 -42.91 23.27
C VAL A 196 -1.65 -43.19 24.52
N PRO A 197 -2.95 -43.65 24.43
CA PRO A 197 -3.95 -43.71 23.32
C PRO A 197 -5.43 -43.34 23.70
N GLU A 198 -6.38 -43.60 22.77
CA GLU A 198 -7.87 -43.68 22.90
C GLU A 198 -8.62 -42.36 23.24
N THR A 199 -9.76 -42.01 22.63
CA THR A 199 -10.93 -42.84 22.24
C THR A 199 -11.71 -42.19 21.07
N GLN A 200 -12.45 -42.98 20.28
CA GLN A 200 -13.61 -42.53 19.49
C GLN A 200 -14.88 -42.49 20.39
N PRO A 201 -16.06 -41.98 19.96
CA PRO A 201 -16.45 -41.40 18.66
C PRO A 201 -16.77 -39.89 18.86
N GLU A 202 -17.61 -39.13 18.14
CA GLU A 202 -18.61 -39.34 17.08
C GLU A 202 -18.43 -38.29 15.95
N ALA A 203 -19.34 -38.27 14.96
CA ALA A 203 -19.37 -37.27 13.89
C ALA A 203 -20.77 -36.65 13.77
N GLU A 204 -20.86 -35.33 13.78
CA GLU A 204 -22.02 -34.61 13.23
C GLU A 204 -21.57 -33.60 12.18
N SER A 205 -21.73 -33.99 10.91
CA SER A 205 -21.53 -33.12 9.77
C SER A 205 -22.74 -32.20 9.57
N PHE A 206 -22.47 -30.95 9.22
CA PHE A 206 -23.47 -30.00 8.73
C PHE A 206 -24.29 -30.62 7.58
N SER A 207 -25.61 -30.72 7.74
CA SER A 207 -26.57 -30.82 6.64
C SER A 207 -27.11 -29.41 6.39
N ARG A 208 -26.79 -28.78 5.25
CA ARG A 208 -27.38 -28.98 3.91
C ARG A 208 -28.76 -28.34 3.79
N LEU A 209 -28.81 -27.25 3.03
CA LEU A 209 -30.01 -26.81 2.33
C LEU A 209 -29.58 -26.28 0.95
N GLU A 210 -29.50 -27.21 0.00
CA GLU A 210 -29.54 -26.87 -1.42
C GLU A 210 -30.98 -26.45 -1.76
N THR A 211 -31.14 -25.30 -2.42
CA THR A 211 -32.37 -25.00 -3.16
C THR A 211 -32.02 -24.72 -4.61
N SER A 212 -32.34 -25.73 -5.42
CA SER A 212 -32.46 -25.69 -6.89
C SER A 212 -32.93 -24.35 -7.45
N PHE A 213 -32.27 -23.89 -8.52
CA PHE A 213 -32.91 -23.03 -9.50
C PHE A 213 -32.70 -23.61 -10.91
N ILE A 214 -33.79 -24.06 -11.53
CA ILE A 214 -33.84 -24.55 -12.91
C ILE A 214 -34.41 -23.43 -13.78
N PRO A 215 -33.69 -22.92 -14.80
CA PRO A 215 -34.29 -22.07 -15.81
C PRO A 215 -35.11 -22.92 -16.79
N PRO A 216 -36.28 -22.45 -17.27
CA PRO A 216 -37.14 -23.23 -18.15
C PRO A 216 -36.57 -23.31 -19.59
N GLU A 217 -36.72 -24.48 -20.21
CA GLU A 217 -36.44 -24.67 -21.65
C GLU A 217 -37.38 -23.82 -22.51
N MET A 218 -36.86 -23.25 -23.61
CA MET A 218 -37.69 -22.97 -24.78
C MET A 218 -36.90 -23.04 -26.09
N SER A 219 -37.26 -24.05 -26.90
CA SER A 219 -37.16 -24.12 -28.37
C SER A 219 -35.81 -23.88 -29.07
N VAL A 220 -35.24 -24.97 -29.59
CA VAL A 220 -34.26 -25.02 -30.69
C VAL A 220 -35.00 -25.08 -32.04
N PRO A 221 -34.48 -24.40 -33.08
CA PRO A 221 -34.17 -25.09 -34.35
C PRO A 221 -32.75 -24.69 -34.80
N GLU A 222 -31.76 -25.57 -34.94
CA GLU A 222 -31.60 -26.78 -35.77
C GLU A 222 -30.57 -26.50 -36.90
N SER A 223 -29.59 -27.39 -37.01
CA SER A 223 -28.54 -27.46 -38.06
C SER A 223 -27.45 -26.38 -38.12
N ILE A 224 -26.26 -26.71 -37.64
CA ILE A 224 -24.99 -26.77 -38.41
C ILE A 224 -24.03 -27.75 -37.67
N SER A 225 -23.32 -28.58 -38.44
CA SER A 225 -22.34 -29.57 -37.94
C SER A 225 -20.91 -28.99 -37.95
N PRO A 226 -19.90 -29.66 -37.35
CA PRO A 226 -18.96 -29.02 -36.43
C PRO A 226 -17.76 -28.29 -37.08
N GLU A 227 -17.19 -27.38 -36.30
CA GLU A 227 -15.88 -26.76 -36.56
C GLU A 227 -14.72 -27.78 -36.51
N PRO A 228 -13.62 -27.43 -37.20
CA PRO A 228 -12.29 -27.68 -36.68
C PRO A 228 -11.51 -26.36 -36.58
N ALA A 229 -11.80 -25.57 -35.54
CA ALA A 229 -10.94 -24.46 -35.16
C ALA A 229 -9.64 -25.01 -34.55
N THR A 230 -8.56 -25.07 -35.34
CA THR A 230 -7.20 -25.27 -34.81
C THR A 230 -6.76 -24.02 -34.06
N ASP A 231 -7.24 -23.88 -32.82
CA ASP A 231 -6.91 -22.73 -31.99
C ASP A 231 -5.46 -22.87 -31.50
N GLN A 232 -4.58 -22.04 -32.06
CA GLN A 232 -3.20 -21.95 -31.61
C GLN A 232 -3.21 -21.19 -30.29
N PHE A 233 -3.11 -21.93 -29.19
CA PHE A 233 -3.00 -21.38 -27.84
C PHE A 233 -1.83 -20.39 -27.77
N ARG A 234 -2.14 -19.09 -27.88
CA ARG A 234 -1.17 -18.01 -27.89
C ARG A 234 -1.27 -17.29 -26.54
N MET A 235 -0.28 -17.48 -25.69
CA MET A 235 -0.23 -16.82 -24.39
C MET A 235 -0.36 -15.29 -24.56
N PRO A 236 -1.25 -14.61 -23.80
CA PRO A 236 -1.27 -13.15 -23.74
C PRO A 236 0.06 -12.63 -23.20
N ALA A 237 0.67 -11.69 -23.91
CA ALA A 237 2.06 -11.33 -23.69
C ALA A 237 2.24 -10.35 -22.51
N ILE A 238 2.98 -10.79 -21.49
CA ILE A 238 3.59 -9.97 -20.42
C ILE A 238 4.37 -8.77 -21.00
N SER A 239 4.81 -8.87 -22.26
CA SER A 239 5.44 -7.81 -23.04
C SER A 239 4.63 -6.50 -23.14
N GLN A 240 3.28 -6.53 -23.13
CA GLN A 240 2.47 -5.31 -23.30
C GLN A 240 2.52 -4.39 -22.08
N PHE A 241 2.47 -4.97 -20.87
CA PHE A 241 2.55 -4.21 -19.61
C PHE A 241 3.92 -3.53 -19.43
N ILE A 242 4.97 -4.21 -19.89
CA ILE A 242 6.37 -3.73 -19.79
C ILE A 242 6.64 -2.62 -20.83
N GLU A 243 6.12 -2.74 -22.06
CA GLU A 243 6.24 -1.68 -23.07
C GLU A 243 5.51 -0.40 -22.65
N GLU A 244 4.35 -0.48 -22.00
CA GLU A 244 3.64 0.70 -21.50
C GLU A 244 4.41 1.42 -20.39
N PHE A 245 5.00 0.67 -19.45
CA PHE A 245 5.80 1.23 -18.35
C PHE A 245 7.05 1.98 -18.85
N VAL A 246 7.73 1.44 -19.88
CA VAL A 246 8.91 2.09 -20.48
C VAL A 246 8.54 3.33 -21.30
N ARG A 247 7.37 3.33 -21.95
CA ARG A 247 6.93 4.47 -22.78
C ARG A 247 6.55 5.68 -21.94
N LYS A 248 5.94 5.46 -20.77
CA LYS A 248 5.44 6.51 -19.85
C LYS A 248 6.53 7.30 -19.12
N GLU A 249 7.74 6.77 -19.00
CA GLU A 249 8.92 7.51 -18.48
C GLU A 249 9.66 8.31 -19.59
N SER A 250 9.24 8.24 -20.86
CA SER A 250 9.97 8.82 -22.00
C SER A 250 9.39 10.12 -22.57
N GLU A 251 8.30 10.64 -22.01
CA GLU A 251 7.79 11.97 -22.34
C GLU A 251 8.51 13.05 -21.50
N PRO A 252 9.19 14.03 -22.12
CA PRO A 252 9.76 15.14 -21.38
C PRO A 252 8.63 16.03 -20.84
N ALA A 253 8.70 16.36 -19.55
CA ALA A 253 7.79 17.32 -18.93
C ALA A 253 7.89 18.67 -19.67
N ALA A 254 6.80 19.08 -20.32
CA ALA A 254 6.70 20.40 -20.91
C ALA A 254 6.42 21.43 -19.80
N ASP A 255 7.22 22.49 -19.75
CA ASP A 255 6.96 23.65 -18.90
C ASP A 255 5.61 24.29 -19.27
N GLU A 256 4.62 24.23 -18.37
CA GLU A 256 3.52 25.20 -18.33
C GLU A 256 3.65 26.11 -17.10
N PRO A 257 3.67 27.44 -17.27
CA PRO A 257 3.88 28.37 -16.18
C PRO A 257 2.65 28.49 -15.27
N LEU A 258 2.88 28.43 -13.95
CA LEU A 258 1.89 28.68 -12.91
C LEU A 258 1.17 30.02 -13.14
N SER A 259 -0.07 29.96 -13.59
CA SER A 259 -0.96 31.11 -13.73
C SER A 259 -1.89 31.18 -12.51
N GLU A 260 -1.95 32.36 -11.90
CA GLU A 260 -2.65 32.61 -10.65
C GLU A 260 -4.16 32.34 -10.77
N LEU A 261 -4.73 31.58 -9.82
CA LEU A 261 -6.18 31.48 -9.63
C LEU A 261 -6.60 32.16 -8.32
N PRO A 262 -7.76 32.86 -8.28
CA PRO A 262 -8.02 33.84 -7.23
C PRO A 262 -8.61 33.23 -5.97
N LEU A 263 -8.19 33.73 -4.80
CA LEU A 263 -8.75 33.39 -3.49
C LEU A 263 -10.24 33.78 -3.38
N PRO A 264 -11.14 32.85 -3.01
CA PRO A 264 -12.52 33.19 -2.65
C PRO A 264 -12.57 33.95 -1.32
N LYS A 265 -13.26 35.09 -1.29
CA LYS A 265 -13.61 35.79 -0.04
C LYS A 265 -14.67 35.01 0.72
N LEU A 266 -14.35 34.50 1.91
CA LEU A 266 -15.34 34.05 2.89
C LEU A 266 -15.77 35.23 3.79
N ALA A 267 -17.07 35.31 4.03
CA ALA A 267 -17.72 36.40 4.76
C ALA A 267 -17.63 36.22 6.29
N ALA A 268 -17.87 37.32 7.04
CA ALA A 268 -17.78 37.36 8.49
C ALA A 268 -19.14 37.16 9.20
N GLY A 269 -19.09 36.67 10.45
CA GLY A 269 -20.22 36.42 11.36
C GLY A 269 -20.35 34.91 11.68
N GLU A 270 -20.49 34.44 12.91
CA GLU A 270 -20.59 35.05 14.26
C GLU A 270 -19.85 34.15 15.30
N PRO A 271 -19.59 34.60 16.55
CA PRO A 271 -18.60 33.96 17.42
C PRO A 271 -19.11 32.74 18.22
N PRO A 272 -18.29 31.68 18.42
CA PRO A 272 -18.56 30.65 19.41
C PRO A 272 -18.18 31.10 20.82
N ALA A 273 -18.99 30.70 21.81
CA ALA A 273 -18.78 30.92 23.24
C ALA A 273 -17.65 30.01 23.81
N PRO A 274 -17.20 30.22 25.07
CA PRO A 274 -15.78 30.17 25.42
C PRO A 274 -15.14 28.77 25.41
N ALA A 275 -13.90 28.74 24.94
CA ALA A 275 -13.01 27.59 25.07
C ALA A 275 -12.80 27.22 26.54
N GLN A 276 -13.01 25.94 26.87
CA GLN A 276 -12.51 25.39 28.13
C GLN A 276 -10.98 25.31 28.06
N SER A 277 -10.34 25.66 29.19
CA SER A 277 -8.90 25.87 29.33
C SER A 277 -8.04 24.82 28.62
N ALA A 278 -7.27 25.26 27.63
CA ALA A 278 -6.21 24.45 27.05
C ALA A 278 -5.11 24.22 28.10
N GLU A 279 -4.97 22.98 28.57
CA GLU A 279 -3.64 22.48 28.92
C GLU A 279 -2.80 22.52 27.64
N GLU A 280 -1.75 23.35 27.63
CA GLU A 280 -0.72 23.40 26.57
C GLU A 280 0.09 22.10 26.56
N VAL A 281 -0.56 21.01 26.18
CA VAL A 281 0.12 19.76 25.88
C VAL A 281 0.73 19.92 24.50
N ASN A 282 2.05 19.85 24.45
CA ASN A 282 2.85 19.97 23.24
C ASN A 282 2.38 18.95 22.18
N PHE A 283 1.61 19.43 21.20
CA PHE A 283 1.01 18.64 20.13
C PHE A 283 2.08 17.87 19.35
N GLU A 284 3.20 18.52 19.07
CA GLU A 284 4.33 17.95 18.35
C GLU A 284 4.92 16.75 19.08
N ALA A 285 5.10 16.85 20.40
CA ALA A 285 5.61 15.75 21.22
C ALA A 285 4.66 14.54 21.27
N VAL A 286 3.34 14.77 21.24
CA VAL A 286 2.33 13.69 21.18
C VAL A 286 2.34 13.03 19.80
N TYR A 287 2.48 13.81 18.73
CA TYR A 287 2.55 13.32 17.36
C TYR A 287 3.83 12.51 17.08
N GLU A 288 5.01 13.05 17.42
CA GLU A 288 6.29 12.35 17.32
C GLU A 288 6.30 11.03 18.10
N MET A 289 5.67 11.00 19.28
CA MET A 289 5.61 9.80 20.12
C MET A 289 4.77 8.70 19.46
N LEU A 290 3.66 9.06 18.83
CA LEU A 290 2.84 8.10 18.08
C LEU A 290 3.56 7.59 16.84
N GLU A 291 4.16 8.46 16.03
CA GLU A 291 4.91 8.04 14.83
C GLU A 291 6.07 7.09 15.18
N LYS A 292 6.78 7.29 16.29
CA LYS A 292 7.81 6.35 16.80
C LYS A 292 7.27 4.96 17.18
N THR A 293 5.95 4.82 17.37
CA THR A 293 5.27 3.53 17.65
C THR A 293 4.41 3.03 16.49
N ARG A 294 4.40 3.76 15.38
CA ARG A 294 3.63 3.44 14.18
C ARG A 294 4.36 2.39 13.36
N LEU A 295 3.61 1.39 12.94
CA LEU A 295 4.05 0.29 12.10
C LEU A 295 3.05 0.18 10.96
N SER A 296 3.53 0.09 9.72
CA SER A 296 2.73 -0.33 8.58
C SER A 296 3.00 -1.80 8.28
N GLU A 297 1.95 -2.58 8.11
CA GLU A 297 2.04 -3.86 7.40
C GLU A 297 1.66 -3.58 5.94
N PRO A 298 2.59 -3.77 4.97
CA PRO A 298 2.22 -3.75 3.56
C PRO A 298 1.27 -4.92 3.30
N THR A 299 0.18 -4.67 2.58
CA THR A 299 -0.66 -5.74 2.06
C THR A 299 -0.02 -6.27 0.77
N ASP A 300 -0.30 -7.52 0.37
CA ASP A 300 0.20 -8.11 -0.90
C ASP A 300 -0.35 -7.41 -2.18
N TYR A 301 -1.09 -6.32 -1.98
CA TYR A 301 -1.77 -5.48 -2.94
C TYR A 301 -1.53 -4.03 -2.51
N ASN A 302 -1.33 -3.12 -3.48
CA ASN A 302 -0.81 -1.75 -3.31
C ASN A 302 -1.60 -0.85 -2.33
N GLY A 303 -1.46 -1.13 -1.03
CA GLY A 303 -2.15 -0.51 0.07
C GLY A 303 -1.55 -1.01 1.40
N GLU A 304 -1.57 -0.14 2.40
CA GLU A 304 -0.90 -0.37 3.69
C GLU A 304 -1.91 -0.23 4.82
N ILE A 305 -1.78 -1.07 5.84
CA ILE A 305 -2.53 -0.93 7.08
C ILE A 305 -1.57 -0.46 8.16
N SER A 306 -1.81 0.76 8.66
CA SER A 306 -1.04 1.32 9.75
C SER A 306 -1.66 0.97 11.10
N PHE A 307 -0.83 0.71 12.10
CA PHE A 307 -1.24 0.54 13.49
C PHE A 307 -0.14 1.03 14.42
N PHE A 308 -0.53 1.41 15.63
CA PHE A 308 0.38 1.78 16.70
C PHE A 308 0.55 0.59 17.63
N ARG A 309 1.78 0.27 18.05
CA ARG A 309 2.04 -0.87 18.95
C ARG A 309 2.95 -0.47 20.11
N ASN A 310 2.50 -0.72 21.34
CA ASN A 310 3.30 -0.55 22.55
C ASN A 310 2.96 -1.63 23.59
N ALA A 311 3.98 -2.18 24.25
CA ALA A 311 3.86 -3.09 25.40
C ALA A 311 2.79 -4.21 25.27
N GLY A 312 2.61 -4.75 24.06
CA GLY A 312 1.59 -5.77 23.73
C GLY A 312 0.32 -5.20 23.10
N THR A 313 -0.15 -4.03 23.52
CA THR A 313 -1.34 -3.38 22.95
C THR A 313 -1.08 -2.90 21.53
N THR A 314 -1.99 -3.23 20.60
CA THR A 314 -1.99 -2.74 19.22
C THR A 314 -3.27 -1.94 18.95
N ILE A 315 -3.14 -0.74 18.38
CA ILE A 315 -4.26 0.11 17.96
C ILE A 315 -4.22 0.32 16.46
N LEU A 316 -5.24 -0.16 15.75
CA LEU A 316 -5.41 0.06 14.31
C LEU A 316 -5.63 1.56 14.04
N ASP A 317 -4.85 2.14 13.13
CA ASP A 317 -4.97 3.56 12.77
C ASP A 317 -6.25 3.77 11.94
N GLY A 318 -7.29 4.30 12.59
CA GLY A 318 -8.58 4.59 11.96
C GLY A 318 -8.47 5.60 10.81
N GLU A 319 -7.47 6.49 10.82
CA GLU A 319 -7.25 7.41 9.70
C GLU A 319 -6.69 6.66 8.49
N SER A 320 -5.77 5.70 8.69
CA SER A 320 -5.24 4.87 7.59
C SER A 320 -6.36 4.11 6.87
N VAL A 321 -7.34 3.57 7.61
CA VAL A 321 -8.48 2.85 7.04
C VAL A 321 -9.38 3.79 6.23
N ILE A 322 -9.74 4.95 6.78
CA ILE A 322 -10.54 5.97 6.07
C ILE A 322 -9.81 6.50 4.82
N ARG A 323 -8.48 6.66 4.89
CA ARG A 323 -7.63 7.09 3.79
C ARG A 323 -7.58 6.04 2.67
N ALA A 324 -7.41 4.75 3.02
CA ALA A 324 -7.41 3.65 2.06
C ALA A 324 -8.78 3.49 1.37
N MET A 325 -9.88 3.57 2.12
CA MET A 325 -11.24 3.60 1.56
C MET A 325 -11.42 4.76 0.58
N SER A 326 -11.02 5.97 0.98
CA SER A 326 -11.17 7.17 0.16
C SER A 326 -10.36 7.07 -1.15
N HIS A 327 -9.11 6.61 -1.08
CA HIS A 327 -8.25 6.48 -2.26
C HIS A 327 -8.81 5.49 -3.29
N LEU A 328 -9.20 4.29 -2.86
CA LEU A 328 -9.70 3.24 -3.77
C LEU A 328 -11.06 3.59 -4.38
N VAL A 329 -11.91 4.32 -3.64
CA VAL A 329 -13.16 4.88 -4.17
C VAL A 329 -12.89 6.05 -5.13
N ASP A 330 -11.93 6.94 -4.83
CA ASP A 330 -11.58 8.04 -5.74
C ASP A 330 -10.97 7.53 -7.05
N ASP A 331 -10.19 6.44 -7.03
CA ASP A 331 -9.74 5.74 -8.24
C ASP A 331 -10.88 5.06 -8.99
N GLY A 332 -11.81 4.41 -8.30
CA GLY A 332 -13.05 3.90 -8.89
C GLY A 332 -13.84 5.00 -9.63
N ARG A 333 -13.97 6.20 -9.03
CA ARG A 333 -14.61 7.36 -9.68
C ARG A 333 -13.87 7.77 -10.95
N ARG A 334 -12.53 7.79 -10.94
CA ARG A 334 -11.72 8.08 -12.14
C ARG A 334 -11.93 7.03 -13.24
N ILE A 335 -12.16 5.76 -12.88
CA ILE A 335 -12.48 4.71 -13.86
C ILE A 335 -13.87 4.93 -14.45
N TYR A 336 -14.88 5.27 -13.64
CA TYR A 336 -16.22 5.64 -14.13
C TYR A 336 -16.20 6.85 -15.08
N GLN A 337 -15.40 7.88 -14.77
CA GLN A 337 -15.21 9.04 -15.65
C GLN A 337 -14.60 8.65 -17.01
N LYS A 338 -13.71 7.65 -17.05
CA LYS A 338 -13.16 7.11 -18.30
C LYS A 338 -14.19 6.25 -19.05
N LEU A 339 -14.95 5.41 -18.34
CA LEU A 339 -16.01 4.57 -18.90
C LEU A 339 -17.05 5.39 -19.68
N ALA A 340 -17.46 6.55 -19.13
CA ALA A 340 -18.43 7.45 -19.77
C ALA A 340 -17.98 8.01 -21.13
N GLY A 341 -16.67 8.00 -21.42
CA GLY A 341 -16.10 8.47 -22.69
C GLY A 341 -15.59 7.36 -23.63
N MET A 342 -15.73 6.08 -23.26
CA MET A 342 -15.25 4.96 -24.08
C MET A 342 -16.35 4.34 -24.92
N GLU A 343 -16.18 4.32 -26.25
CA GLU A 343 -17.10 3.64 -27.18
C GLU A 343 -16.79 2.14 -27.36
N SER A 344 -15.56 1.72 -27.06
CA SER A 344 -15.08 0.35 -27.27
C SER A 344 -15.57 -0.61 -26.18
N PRO A 345 -16.37 -1.65 -26.51
CA PRO A 345 -16.84 -2.62 -25.52
C PRO A 345 -15.70 -3.43 -24.87
N LYS A 346 -14.59 -3.59 -25.59
CA LYS A 346 -13.38 -4.27 -25.09
C LYS A 346 -12.72 -3.44 -23.98
N ASP A 347 -12.58 -2.14 -24.19
CA ASP A 347 -11.89 -1.28 -23.23
C ASP A 347 -12.80 -0.95 -22.03
N GLN A 348 -14.12 -0.85 -22.27
CA GLN A 348 -15.13 -0.87 -21.19
C GLN A 348 -15.05 -2.15 -20.33
N PHE A 349 -14.80 -3.32 -20.93
CA PHE A 349 -14.62 -4.56 -20.17
C PHE A 349 -13.38 -4.50 -19.26
N PHE A 350 -12.24 -4.04 -19.77
CA PHE A 350 -11.02 -3.90 -18.94
C PHE A 350 -11.22 -2.89 -17.81
N LEU A 351 -11.81 -1.71 -18.07
CA LEU A 351 -12.12 -0.76 -17.01
C LEU A 351 -13.11 -1.31 -15.95
N LYS A 352 -14.06 -2.17 -16.35
CA LYS A 352 -14.94 -2.87 -15.39
C LYS A 352 -14.18 -3.94 -14.58
N GLN A 353 -13.20 -4.62 -15.17
CA GLN A 353 -12.30 -5.50 -14.41
C GLN A 353 -11.42 -4.71 -13.44
N ASP A 354 -10.92 -3.53 -13.82
CA ASP A 354 -10.18 -2.64 -12.92
C ASP A 354 -11.04 -2.20 -11.73
N LEU A 355 -12.32 -1.85 -11.94
CA LEU A 355 -13.26 -1.55 -10.85
C LEU A 355 -13.45 -2.71 -9.87
N ILE A 356 -13.63 -3.93 -10.38
CA ILE A 356 -13.74 -5.15 -9.57
C ILE A 356 -12.43 -5.41 -8.81
N ASN A 357 -11.28 -5.15 -9.42
CA ASN A 357 -9.98 -5.26 -8.76
C ASN A 357 -9.83 -4.24 -7.61
N HIS A 358 -10.22 -2.97 -7.80
CA HIS A 358 -10.20 -1.96 -6.73
C HIS A 358 -11.14 -2.34 -5.56
N GLN A 359 -12.33 -2.89 -5.88
CA GLN A 359 -13.25 -3.43 -4.87
C GLN A 359 -12.61 -4.58 -4.07
N GLU A 360 -11.95 -5.53 -4.75
CA GLU A 360 -11.30 -6.68 -4.11
C GLU A 360 -10.07 -6.27 -3.27
N ILE A 361 -9.29 -5.29 -3.72
CA ILE A 361 -8.19 -4.70 -2.93
C ILE A 361 -8.76 -4.09 -1.64
N LEU A 362 -9.83 -3.29 -1.73
CA LEU A 362 -10.45 -2.71 -0.54
C LEU A 362 -11.04 -3.77 0.40
N ARG A 363 -11.71 -4.79 -0.15
CA ARG A 363 -12.24 -5.94 0.59
C ARG A 363 -11.14 -6.62 1.42
N LYS A 364 -9.96 -6.84 0.84
CA LYS A 364 -8.80 -7.44 1.53
C LYS A 364 -8.24 -6.55 2.64
N ILE A 365 -8.12 -5.24 2.40
CA ILE A 365 -7.67 -4.26 3.40
C ILE A 365 -8.63 -4.26 4.61
N ILE A 366 -9.93 -4.13 4.38
CA ILE A 366 -10.93 -4.12 5.47
C ILE A 366 -10.95 -5.47 6.20
N LEU A 367 -10.90 -6.60 5.48
CA LEU A 367 -10.83 -7.94 6.07
C LEU A 367 -9.58 -8.12 6.95
N ARG A 368 -8.42 -7.61 6.53
CA ARG A 368 -7.18 -7.66 7.32
C ARG A 368 -7.28 -6.77 8.57
N GLY A 369 -7.88 -5.59 8.47
CA GLY A 369 -8.18 -4.74 9.63
C GLY A 369 -9.11 -5.41 10.64
N VAL A 370 -10.18 -6.06 10.18
CA VAL A 370 -11.08 -6.85 11.02
C VAL A 370 -10.33 -8.01 11.70
N LYS A 371 -9.59 -8.82 10.95
CA LYS A 371 -8.78 -9.94 11.48
C LYS A 371 -7.70 -9.48 12.46
N LEU A 372 -7.17 -8.27 12.31
CA LEU A 372 -6.23 -7.70 13.27
C LEU A 372 -6.95 -7.45 14.59
N CYS A 373 -8.10 -6.77 14.58
CA CYS A 373 -8.92 -6.49 15.77
C CYS A 373 -9.63 -7.69 16.40
N GLU A 374 -9.55 -8.88 15.79
CA GLU A 374 -10.01 -10.15 16.40
C GLU A 374 -8.92 -10.82 17.26
N LYS A 375 -7.68 -10.31 17.27
CA LYS A 375 -6.63 -10.72 18.21
C LYS A 375 -6.81 -10.01 19.56
N GLU A 376 -6.58 -10.73 20.65
CA GLU A 376 -6.93 -10.28 22.02
C GLU A 376 -6.36 -8.91 22.42
N ASP A 377 -5.16 -8.54 21.94
CA ASP A 377 -4.49 -7.27 22.26
C ASP A 377 -4.71 -6.14 21.23
N SER A 378 -5.54 -6.35 20.21
CA SER A 378 -5.71 -5.43 19.07
C SER A 378 -7.08 -4.78 19.02
N ARG A 379 -7.16 -3.45 18.88
CA ARG A 379 -8.44 -2.72 18.79
C ARG A 379 -8.39 -1.47 17.90
N LEU A 380 -9.55 -0.89 17.61
CA LEU A 380 -9.67 0.47 17.06
C LEU A 380 -9.69 1.52 18.19
N PRO A 381 -9.41 2.81 17.91
CA PRO A 381 -9.42 3.87 18.90
C PRO A 381 -10.83 4.09 19.45
N ARG A 382 -11.00 4.08 20.78
CA ARG A 382 -12.33 4.26 21.42
C ARG A 382 -12.93 5.64 21.15
N TYR A 383 -12.07 6.63 20.91
CA TYR A 383 -12.47 8.00 20.58
C TYR A 383 -13.32 8.09 19.30
N THR A 384 -13.18 7.12 18.39
CA THR A 384 -13.85 7.05 17.09
C THR A 384 -14.81 5.86 16.95
N ASP A 385 -15.10 5.12 18.02
CA ASP A 385 -15.92 3.88 18.00
C ASP A 385 -17.34 4.07 17.42
N GLU A 386 -17.91 5.27 17.57
CA GLU A 386 -19.19 5.68 16.96
C GLU A 386 -19.16 5.75 15.41
N VAL A 387 -17.97 5.83 14.81
CA VAL A 387 -17.76 6.05 13.36
C VAL A 387 -16.95 4.93 12.70
N VAL A 388 -15.89 4.46 13.38
CA VAL A 388 -15.00 3.40 12.94
C VAL A 388 -14.78 2.44 14.11
N SER A 389 -15.55 1.36 14.10
CA SER A 389 -15.46 0.23 15.03
C SER A 389 -15.39 -1.09 14.26
N VAL A 390 -15.03 -2.18 14.94
CA VAL A 390 -14.96 -3.52 14.33
C VAL A 390 -16.32 -3.92 13.72
N ARG A 391 -17.42 -3.48 14.33
CA ARG A 391 -18.76 -3.66 13.79
C ARG A 391 -18.94 -2.92 12.46
N VAL A 392 -18.60 -1.63 12.41
CA VAL A 392 -18.70 -0.84 11.16
C VAL A 392 -17.80 -1.40 10.07
N LEU A 393 -16.59 -1.86 10.39
CA LEU A 393 -15.71 -2.52 9.42
C LEU A 393 -16.30 -3.83 8.88
N LYS A 394 -17.02 -4.60 9.71
CA LYS A 394 -17.76 -5.79 9.25
C LYS A 394 -18.95 -5.41 8.35
N GLU A 395 -19.72 -4.38 8.71
CA GLU A 395 -20.82 -3.86 7.87
C GLU A 395 -20.30 -3.32 6.50
N VAL A 396 -19.14 -2.66 6.47
CA VAL A 396 -18.45 -2.25 5.23
C VAL A 396 -17.96 -3.46 4.43
N LEU A 397 -17.40 -4.47 5.09
CA LEU A 397 -16.95 -5.71 4.44
C LEU A 397 -18.10 -6.50 3.81
N ASP A 398 -19.22 -6.63 4.52
CA ASP A 398 -20.43 -7.28 4.02
C ASP A 398 -20.97 -6.55 2.79
N LYS A 399 -20.98 -5.21 2.81
CA LYS A 399 -21.33 -4.41 1.64
C LYS A 399 -20.35 -4.62 0.47
N LEU A 400 -19.04 -4.68 0.74
CA LEU A 400 -18.02 -5.02 -0.27
C LEU A 400 -18.14 -6.45 -0.80
N ASN A 401 -18.82 -7.37 -0.11
CA ASN A 401 -19.08 -8.74 -0.55
C ASN A 401 -20.36 -8.86 -1.39
N LEU A 402 -21.37 -8.03 -1.13
CA LEU A 402 -22.68 -8.07 -1.79
C LEU A 402 -22.75 -7.18 -3.04
N ASP A 403 -22.17 -5.97 -2.97
CA ASP A 403 -22.17 -5.02 -4.08
C ASP A 403 -21.23 -5.51 -5.22
N ASN A 404 -21.45 -4.98 -6.43
CA ASN A 404 -20.64 -5.15 -7.61
C ASN A 404 -20.27 -3.76 -8.16
N TRP A 405 -19.02 -3.34 -7.99
CA TRP A 405 -18.55 -2.01 -8.39
C TRP A 405 -18.51 -1.77 -9.91
N SER A 406 -18.86 -2.76 -10.75
CA SER A 406 -19.13 -2.54 -12.18
C SER A 406 -20.57 -2.06 -12.48
N ASN A 407 -21.45 -2.01 -11.46
CA ASN A 407 -22.74 -1.31 -11.47
C ASN A 407 -22.57 0.09 -10.84
N GLU A 408 -22.97 1.12 -11.58
CA GLU A 408 -22.83 2.53 -11.19
C GLU A 408 -23.67 2.87 -9.95
N GLU A 409 -24.89 2.33 -9.81
CA GLU A 409 -25.75 2.62 -8.67
C GLU A 409 -25.17 2.08 -7.36
N GLU A 410 -24.63 0.85 -7.39
CA GLU A 410 -24.00 0.19 -6.25
C GLU A 410 -22.69 0.87 -5.88
N PHE A 411 -21.86 1.21 -6.88
CA PHE A 411 -20.64 1.99 -6.67
C PHE A 411 -20.94 3.37 -6.05
N SER A 412 -21.88 4.15 -6.59
CA SER A 412 -22.27 5.45 -6.05
C SER A 412 -22.87 5.35 -4.63
N ALA A 413 -23.57 4.25 -4.32
CA ALA A 413 -24.04 3.97 -2.97
C ALA A 413 -22.91 3.61 -1.99
N PHE A 414 -21.82 3.00 -2.46
CA PHE A 414 -20.62 2.76 -1.65
C PHE A 414 -19.76 4.01 -1.48
N GLU A 415 -19.61 4.82 -2.54
CA GLU A 415 -18.97 6.13 -2.50
C GLU A 415 -19.66 7.05 -1.49
N SER A 416 -20.99 7.12 -1.55
CA SER A 416 -21.80 7.91 -0.61
C SER A 416 -21.65 7.46 0.85
N LEU A 417 -21.41 6.16 1.09
CA LEU A 417 -21.10 5.63 2.42
C LEU A 417 -19.71 6.07 2.87
N THR A 418 -18.71 5.92 2.00
CA THR A 418 -17.31 6.28 2.26
C THR A 418 -17.17 7.77 2.58
N LEU A 419 -17.84 8.63 1.82
CA LEU A 419 -17.85 10.08 2.07
C LEU A 419 -18.47 10.42 3.44
N LYS A 420 -19.62 9.83 3.79
CA LYS A 420 -20.26 10.02 5.10
C LYS A 420 -19.38 9.56 6.26
N MET A 421 -18.70 8.42 6.12
CA MET A 421 -17.77 7.91 7.13
C MET A 421 -16.56 8.84 7.28
N LYS A 422 -15.96 9.30 6.16
CA LYS A 422 -14.85 10.25 6.16
C LYS A 422 -15.22 11.56 6.86
N ASP A 423 -16.36 12.14 6.50
CA ASP A 423 -16.81 13.43 7.07
C ASP A 423 -17.15 13.31 8.55
N ALA A 424 -17.79 12.20 8.97
CA ALA A 424 -18.05 11.91 10.37
C ALA A 424 -16.76 11.71 11.17
N PHE A 425 -15.76 11.04 10.59
CA PHE A 425 -14.47 10.79 11.22
C PHE A 425 -13.70 12.09 11.43
N TYR A 426 -13.46 12.88 10.36
CA TYR A 426 -12.74 14.14 10.47
C TYR A 426 -13.48 15.17 11.33
N LYS A 427 -14.82 15.18 11.35
CA LYS A 427 -15.61 16.00 12.29
C LYS A 427 -15.39 15.59 13.76
N ARG A 428 -15.12 14.31 14.05
CA ARG A 428 -14.85 13.82 15.41
C ARG A 428 -13.40 14.08 15.83
N ILE A 429 -12.45 13.90 14.92
CA ILE A 429 -11.01 14.09 15.18
C ILE A 429 -10.51 15.52 14.93
N THR A 430 -11.40 16.51 14.73
CA THR A 430 -11.01 17.92 14.64
C THR A 430 -11.49 18.69 15.88
N PRO A 431 -10.60 19.35 16.65
CA PRO A 431 -9.15 19.41 16.47
C PRO A 431 -8.46 18.05 16.74
N PRO A 432 -7.26 17.79 16.17
CA PRO A 432 -6.60 16.47 16.26
C PRO A 432 -5.97 16.15 17.63
N ALA A 433 -5.62 17.16 18.44
CA ALA A 433 -4.92 16.95 19.70
C ALA A 433 -5.63 15.99 20.69
N PRO A 434 -6.96 16.05 20.93
CA PRO A 434 -7.64 15.12 21.84
C PRO A 434 -7.70 13.69 21.29
N TYR A 435 -7.80 13.51 19.97
CA TYR A 435 -7.76 12.20 19.32
C TYR A 435 -6.39 11.54 19.52
N LEU A 436 -5.29 12.23 19.18
CA LEU A 436 -3.94 11.69 19.36
C LEU A 436 -3.63 11.40 20.84
N LYS A 437 -4.00 12.29 21.77
CA LYS A 437 -3.90 12.04 23.23
C LYS A 437 -4.66 10.79 23.66
N SER A 438 -5.82 10.51 23.06
CA SER A 438 -6.60 9.31 23.38
C SER A 438 -5.86 8.03 22.95
N ILE A 439 -5.21 8.03 21.79
CA ILE A 439 -4.41 6.89 21.31
C ILE A 439 -3.20 6.67 22.22
N VAL A 440 -2.43 7.72 22.56
CA VAL A 440 -1.30 7.65 23.51
C VAL A 440 -1.74 7.03 24.84
N LYS A 441 -2.83 7.53 25.43
CA LYS A 441 -3.41 7.00 26.67
C LYS A 441 -3.87 5.54 26.55
N GLU A 442 -4.41 5.14 25.40
CA GLU A 442 -4.83 3.76 25.14
C GLU A 442 -3.66 2.80 24.89
N LEU A 443 -2.51 3.30 24.42
CA LEU A 443 -1.24 2.57 24.29
C LEU A 443 -0.46 2.48 25.62
N GLY A 444 -0.90 3.16 26.67
CA GLY A 444 -0.20 3.20 27.96
C GLY A 444 1.11 3.99 27.93
N LEU A 445 1.18 5.04 27.10
CA LEU A 445 2.30 5.98 26.96
C LEU A 445 2.08 7.27 27.76
#